data_AF-A0A950XBQ0-F1
#
_entry.id   AF-A0A950XBQ0-F1
#
_cell.length_a   1.000
_cell.length_b   1.000
_cell.length_c   1.000
_cell.angle_alpha   90.00
_cell.angle_beta   90.00
_cell.angle_gamma   90.00
#
_symmetry.space_group_name_H-M   'P 1'
#
loop_
_entity.id
_entity.type
_entity.pdbx_description
1 polymer ?
#
loop_
_entity_poly.entity_id
_entity_poly.type
_entity_poly.pdbx_seq_one_letter_code
_entity_poly.pdbx_strand_id
1 'polypeptide(L)'
;MATRSAKGGLKLREARQLFWKLSDAARQFRERRTLTPDAFLGKRGEDAAHRYLRSAGLLVVARNYRAGSDSEVDIIARDGEVVVFVEVKSRASAEFGSPERAIGSEKQKHILRAARSYTTRAGIEWNRVRFDTISIVFTDPPTIVHQRDAFFDGRAI
;
A
#
# COMPACT_ATOMS: atom_id res chain seq x y z
N MET A 1 48.82 17.41 5.37
CA MET A 1 48.10 17.43 6.67
C MET A 1 47.20 18.66 6.67
N ALA A 2 45.88 18.66 6.89
CA ALA A 2 44.93 17.64 7.33
C ALA A 2 43.53 17.97 6.76
N THR A 3 42.73 16.95 6.45
CA THR A 3 41.34 17.05 5.98
C THR A 3 40.35 17.04 7.16
N ARG A 4 39.53 18.09 7.27
CA ARG A 4 38.26 18.18 8.04
C ARG A 4 37.15 18.40 6.99
N SER A 5 35.93 17.92 7.04
CA SER A 5 35.06 17.44 8.11
C SER A 5 33.86 16.71 7.44
N ALA A 6 33.59 15.45 7.81
CA ALA A 6 32.45 14.65 7.31
C ALA A 6 31.47 14.23 8.43
N LYS A 7 31.50 14.87 9.61
CA LYS A 7 30.80 14.38 10.82
C LYS A 7 29.41 14.99 11.09
N GLY A 8 28.94 15.96 10.30
CA GLY A 8 27.68 16.68 10.57
C GLY A 8 26.39 16.02 10.05
N GLY A 9 26.45 15.26 8.95
CA GLY A 9 25.25 14.77 8.26
C GLY A 9 24.59 13.50 8.84
N LEU A 10 25.36 12.67 9.56
CA LEU A 10 24.90 11.37 10.07
C LEU A 10 23.91 11.54 11.24
N LYS A 11 24.19 12.45 12.18
CA LYS A 11 23.32 12.74 13.34
C LYS A 11 21.94 13.27 12.96
N LEU A 12 21.85 14.10 11.91
CA LEU A 12 20.57 14.64 11.44
C LEU A 12 19.67 13.55 10.83
N ARG A 13 20.26 12.55 10.15
CA ARG A 13 19.48 11.44 9.57
C ARG A 13 18.90 10.54 10.65
N GLU A 14 19.69 10.20 11.65
CA GLU A 14 19.26 9.40 12.81
C GLU A 14 18.18 10.12 13.63
N ALA A 15 18.37 11.42 13.93
CA ALA A 15 17.38 12.22 14.65
C ALA A 15 16.05 12.31 13.90
N ARG A 16 16.07 12.52 12.57
CA ARG A 16 14.87 12.50 11.72
C ARG A 16 14.19 11.13 11.74
N GLN A 17 14.96 10.05 11.65
CA GLN A 17 14.41 8.70 11.68
C GLN A 17 13.73 8.40 13.02
N LEU A 18 14.34 8.79 14.14
CA LEU A 18 13.76 8.64 15.47
C LEU A 18 12.48 9.46 15.64
N PHE A 19 12.49 10.73 15.23
CA PHE A 19 11.31 11.60 15.24
C PHE A 19 10.15 10.99 14.43
N TRP A 20 10.44 10.47 13.24
CA TRP A 20 9.44 9.77 12.42
C TRP A 20 8.88 8.55 13.13
N LYS A 21 9.74 7.69 13.72
CA LYS A 21 9.30 6.50 14.46
C LYS A 21 8.40 6.87 15.65
N LEU A 22 8.77 7.90 16.42
CA LEU A 22 7.99 8.38 17.56
C LEU A 22 6.65 8.97 17.13
N SER A 23 6.65 9.79 16.08
CA SER A 23 5.43 10.36 15.52
C SER A 23 4.49 9.28 15.00
N ASP A 24 5.03 8.24 14.37
CA ASP A 24 4.25 7.10 13.88
C ASP A 24 3.67 6.27 15.04
N ALA A 25 4.47 6.02 16.09
CA ALA A 25 4.00 5.34 17.29
C ALA A 25 2.88 6.12 17.99
N ALA A 26 3.02 7.44 18.13
CA ALA A 26 1.99 8.31 18.72
C ALA A 26 0.71 8.34 17.86
N ARG A 27 0.86 8.37 16.52
CA ARG A 27 -0.26 8.26 15.59
C ARG A 27 -1.00 6.93 15.77
N GLN A 28 -0.29 5.80 15.73
CA GLN A 28 -0.88 4.48 15.91
C GLN A 28 -1.54 4.32 17.29
N PHE A 29 -0.94 4.88 18.34
CA PHE A 29 -1.53 4.86 19.68
C PHE A 29 -2.88 5.60 19.72
N ARG A 30 -2.96 6.79 19.11
CA ARG A 30 -4.24 7.53 19.01
C ARG A 30 -5.27 6.77 18.19
N GLU A 31 -4.88 6.30 17.01
CA GLU A 31 -5.77 5.55 16.09
C GLU A 31 -6.35 4.30 16.74
N ARG A 32 -5.55 3.56 17.52
CA ARG A 32 -6.00 2.38 18.27
C ARG A 32 -7.09 2.71 19.29
N ARG A 33 -7.14 3.94 19.81
CA ARG A 33 -8.15 4.38 20.79
C ARG A 33 -9.42 4.94 20.14
N THR A 34 -9.34 5.38 18.88
CA THR A 34 -10.44 6.07 18.20
C THR A 34 -11.11 5.24 17.11
N LEU A 35 -10.40 4.29 16.50
CA LEU A 35 -10.91 3.46 15.41
C LEU A 35 -11.44 2.13 15.93
N THR A 36 -12.36 1.51 15.17
CA THR A 36 -12.73 0.12 15.40
C THR A 36 -11.51 -0.79 15.18
N PRO A 37 -11.48 -1.99 15.80
CA PRO A 37 -10.37 -2.93 15.60
C PRO A 37 -10.06 -3.21 14.13
N ASP A 38 -11.09 -3.40 13.30
CA ASP A 38 -10.93 -3.68 11.87
C ASP A 38 -10.39 -2.47 11.10
N ALA A 39 -10.89 -1.27 11.36
CA ALA A 39 -10.40 -0.05 10.72
C ALA A 39 -8.95 0.26 11.10
N PHE A 40 -8.60 0.03 12.37
CA PHE A 40 -7.22 0.15 12.84
C PHE A 40 -6.30 -0.87 12.16
N LEU A 41 -6.74 -2.13 12.07
CA LEU A 41 -6.00 -3.20 11.41
C LEU A 41 -5.79 -2.91 9.92
N GLY A 42 -6.84 -2.47 9.22
CA GLY A 42 -6.78 -2.06 7.82
C GLY A 42 -5.76 -0.94 7.60
N LYS A 43 -5.80 0.11 8.43
CA LYS A 43 -4.85 1.23 8.34
C LYS A 43 -3.39 0.79 8.59
N ARG A 44 -3.17 -0.05 9.59
CA ARG A 44 -1.83 -0.62 9.83
C ARG A 44 -1.34 -1.46 8.66
N GLY A 45 -2.25 -2.21 8.03
CA GLY A 45 -1.92 -3.01 6.85
C GLY A 45 -1.53 -2.14 5.67
N GLU A 46 -2.31 -1.10 5.38
CA GLU A 46 -1.99 -0.15 4.31
C GLU A 46 -0.63 0.54 4.55
N ASP A 47 -0.31 0.90 5.80
CA ASP A 47 1.00 1.44 6.15
C ASP A 47 2.14 0.44 5.92
N ALA A 48 1.93 -0.83 6.23
CA ALA A 48 2.90 -1.90 5.99
C ALA A 48 3.06 -2.20 4.50
N ALA A 49 1.97 -2.24 3.73
CA ALA A 49 1.97 -2.40 2.29
C ALA A 49 2.72 -1.24 1.60
N HIS A 50 2.47 0.00 2.01
CA HIS A 50 3.20 1.17 1.50
C HIS A 50 4.71 1.06 1.73
N ARG A 51 5.14 0.67 2.94
CA ARG A 51 6.58 0.47 3.23
C ARG A 51 7.16 -0.67 2.39
N TYR A 52 6.44 -1.78 2.29
CA TYR A 52 6.84 -2.93 1.49
C TYR A 52 7.03 -2.56 0.01
N LEU A 53 6.03 -1.93 -0.61
CA LEU A 53 6.08 -1.49 -2.01
C LEU A 53 7.28 -0.59 -2.28
N ARG A 54 7.55 0.37 -1.39
CA ARG A 54 8.72 1.25 -1.50
C ARG A 54 10.04 0.50 -1.36
N SER A 55 10.11 -0.47 -0.45
CA SER A 55 11.30 -1.31 -0.30
C SER A 55 11.51 -2.24 -1.49
N ALA A 56 10.44 -2.63 -2.17
CA ALA A 56 10.45 -3.42 -3.41
C ALA A 56 10.73 -2.57 -4.67
N GLY A 57 10.97 -1.27 -4.53
CA GLY A 57 11.33 -0.37 -5.63
C GLY A 57 10.16 0.34 -6.32
N LEU A 58 8.92 0.13 -5.86
CA LEU A 58 7.75 0.79 -6.42
C LEU A 58 7.58 2.21 -5.83
N LEU A 59 7.20 3.15 -6.67
CA LEU A 59 6.87 4.51 -6.24
C LEU A 59 5.38 4.59 -5.89
N VAL A 60 5.04 4.72 -4.62
CA VAL A 60 3.65 4.95 -4.20
C VAL A 60 3.24 6.38 -4.54
N VAL A 61 2.21 6.52 -5.39
CA VAL A 61 1.71 7.81 -5.88
C VAL A 61 0.43 8.27 -5.18
N ALA A 62 -0.39 7.33 -4.68
CA ALA A 62 -1.57 7.64 -3.90
C ALA A 62 -1.89 6.51 -2.91
N ARG A 63 -2.62 6.88 -1.85
CA ARG A 63 -3.13 6.00 -0.80
C ARG A 63 -4.58 6.39 -0.51
N ASN A 64 -5.44 5.42 -0.19
CA ASN A 64 -6.87 5.64 0.01
C ASN A 64 -7.52 6.47 -1.13
N TYR A 65 -7.21 6.13 -2.38
CA TYR A 65 -7.71 6.88 -3.53
C TYR A 65 -9.20 6.61 -3.71
N ARG A 66 -10.00 7.68 -3.90
CA ARG A 66 -11.44 7.59 -4.14
C ARG A 66 -11.83 8.32 -5.41
N ALA A 67 -12.65 7.67 -6.24
CA ALA A 67 -13.23 8.22 -7.46
C ALA A 67 -14.77 8.18 -7.38
N GLY A 68 -15.34 9.01 -6.50
CA GLY A 68 -16.77 8.97 -6.16
C GLY A 68 -17.04 8.19 -4.88
N SER A 69 -18.31 7.84 -4.63
CA SER A 69 -18.76 7.16 -3.42
C SER A 69 -18.27 5.70 -3.33
N ASP A 70 -18.41 4.95 -4.43
CA ASP A 70 -18.26 3.49 -4.44
C ASP A 70 -17.07 3.03 -5.29
N SER A 71 -16.00 3.81 -5.31
CA SER A 71 -14.81 3.49 -6.11
C SER A 71 -13.57 3.90 -5.36
N GLU A 72 -12.93 2.91 -4.77
CA GLU A 72 -11.76 3.09 -3.94
C GLU A 72 -10.64 2.13 -4.36
N VAL A 73 -9.40 2.58 -4.16
CA VAL A 73 -8.20 1.76 -4.25
C VAL A 73 -7.31 2.12 -3.07
N ASP A 74 -6.86 1.11 -2.33
CA ASP A 74 -6.06 1.31 -1.13
C ASP A 74 -4.73 1.98 -1.45
N ILE A 75 -4.02 1.52 -2.49
CA ILE A 75 -2.75 2.10 -2.92
C ILE A 75 -2.66 2.15 -4.44
N ILE A 76 -2.19 3.27 -4.98
CA ILE A 76 -1.75 3.38 -6.38
C ILE A 76 -0.23 3.57 -6.36
N ALA A 77 0.48 2.78 -7.16
CA ALA A 77 1.93 2.82 -7.29
C ALA A 77 2.40 2.82 -8.75
N ARG A 78 3.67 3.14 -8.98
CA ARG A 78 4.36 3.03 -10.26
C ARG A 78 5.45 1.97 -10.15
N ASP A 79 5.45 1.05 -11.10
CA ASP A 79 6.45 0.01 -11.32
C ASP A 79 7.06 0.25 -12.71
N GLY A 80 8.07 1.13 -12.77
CA GLY A 80 8.53 1.71 -14.03
C GLY A 80 7.40 2.45 -14.75
N GLU A 81 7.09 2.01 -15.98
CA GLU A 81 6.03 2.58 -16.82
C GLU A 81 4.62 2.10 -16.45
N VAL A 82 4.51 1.06 -15.62
CA VAL A 82 3.24 0.43 -15.23
C VAL A 82 2.65 1.16 -14.03
N VAL A 83 1.36 1.48 -14.09
CA VAL A 83 0.55 1.88 -12.93
C VAL A 83 -0.04 0.65 -12.30
N VAL A 84 0.19 0.52 -11.00
CA VAL A 84 -0.27 -0.61 -10.20
C VAL A 84 -1.34 -0.14 -9.23
N PHE A 85 -2.53 -0.72 -9.32
CA PHE A 85 -3.60 -0.55 -8.35
C PHE A 85 -3.56 -1.72 -7.38
N VAL A 86 -3.37 -1.44 -6.10
CA VAL A 86 -3.14 -2.46 -5.07
C VAL A 86 -4.27 -2.43 -4.07
N GLU A 87 -4.88 -3.60 -3.87
CA GLU A 87 -5.78 -3.87 -2.74
C GLU A 87 -5.00 -4.49 -1.57
N VAL A 88 -5.24 -4.04 -0.36
CA VAL A 88 -4.54 -4.49 0.85
C VAL A 88 -5.48 -5.28 1.75
N LYS A 89 -5.19 -6.56 1.96
CA LYS A 89 -5.91 -7.43 2.89
C LYS A 89 -5.12 -7.56 4.19
N SER A 90 -5.73 -7.23 5.31
CA SER A 90 -5.07 -7.23 6.63
C SER A 90 -5.71 -8.25 7.57
N ARG A 91 -4.90 -9.09 8.22
CA ARG A 91 -5.37 -10.13 9.16
C ARG A 91 -4.55 -10.14 10.44
N ALA A 92 -5.21 -10.40 11.58
CA ALA A 92 -4.56 -10.49 12.89
C ALA A 92 -3.85 -11.83 13.12
N SER A 93 -4.41 -12.95 12.64
CA SER A 93 -3.85 -14.29 12.74
C SER A 93 -4.06 -15.09 11.45
N ALA A 94 -3.34 -16.21 11.32
CA ALA A 94 -3.44 -17.12 10.16
C ALA A 94 -4.57 -18.17 10.29
N GLU A 95 -5.28 -18.23 11.43
CA GLU A 95 -6.15 -19.35 11.80
C GLU A 95 -7.51 -19.40 11.08
N PHE A 96 -7.88 -18.38 10.30
CA PHE A 96 -9.10 -18.41 9.49
C PHE A 96 -8.81 -18.70 8.02
N GLY A 97 -9.03 -19.98 7.65
CA GLY A 97 -9.46 -20.50 6.35
C GLY A 97 -8.89 -19.86 5.09
N SER A 98 -8.06 -20.61 4.35
CA SER A 98 -7.95 -20.41 2.90
C SER A 98 -9.29 -20.77 2.26
N PRO A 99 -10.01 -19.81 1.65
CA PRO A 99 -9.94 -19.70 0.19
C PRO A 99 -10.29 -18.29 -0.35
N GLU A 100 -9.39 -17.31 -0.37
CA GLU A 100 -9.68 -16.02 -1.04
C GLU A 100 -8.44 -15.38 -1.69
N ARG A 101 -7.79 -16.13 -2.60
CA ARG A 101 -6.79 -15.55 -3.52
C ARG A 101 -7.41 -14.52 -4.47
N ALA A 102 -8.71 -14.62 -4.74
CA ALA A 102 -9.40 -13.70 -5.62
C ALA A 102 -9.97 -12.51 -4.84
N ILE A 103 -9.91 -11.33 -5.46
CA ILE A 103 -10.74 -10.19 -5.06
C ILE A 103 -12.18 -10.52 -5.47
N GLY A 104 -13.16 -10.31 -4.57
CA GLY A 104 -14.58 -10.52 -4.91
C GLY A 104 -15.04 -9.64 -6.07
N SER A 105 -16.03 -10.11 -6.84
CA SER A 105 -16.48 -9.45 -8.08
C SER A 105 -16.89 -7.98 -7.87
N GLU A 106 -17.56 -7.65 -6.76
CA GLU A 106 -17.96 -6.27 -6.47
C GLU A 106 -16.75 -5.37 -6.20
N LYS A 107 -15.76 -5.86 -5.43
CA LYS A 107 -14.54 -5.11 -5.16
C LYS A 107 -13.71 -4.94 -6.45
N GLN A 108 -13.65 -5.95 -7.33
CA GLN A 108 -13.03 -5.80 -8.65
C GLN A 108 -13.70 -4.68 -9.46
N LYS A 109 -15.05 -4.63 -9.52
CA LYS A 109 -15.78 -3.56 -10.23
C LYS A 109 -15.43 -2.18 -9.68
N HIS A 110 -15.36 -2.02 -8.36
CA HIS A 110 -15.02 -0.74 -7.71
C HIS A 110 -13.59 -0.31 -8.03
N ILE A 111 -12.63 -1.24 -7.93
CA ILE A 111 -11.23 -0.98 -8.26
C ILE A 111 -11.09 -0.62 -9.75
N LEU A 112 -11.76 -1.34 -10.65
CA LEU A 112 -11.74 -1.05 -12.08
C LEU A 112 -12.32 0.34 -12.41
N ARG A 113 -13.41 0.74 -11.74
CA ARG A 113 -13.99 2.07 -11.93
C ARG A 113 -13.04 3.17 -11.45
N ALA A 114 -12.42 2.98 -10.28
CA ALA A 114 -11.42 3.90 -9.77
C ALA A 114 -10.18 3.98 -10.68
N ALA A 115 -9.69 2.83 -11.17
CA ALA A 115 -8.56 2.75 -12.07
C ALA A 115 -8.82 3.47 -13.39
N ARG A 116 -9.98 3.26 -14.02
CA ARG A 116 -10.38 3.98 -15.24
C ARG A 116 -10.45 5.48 -15.01
N SER A 117 -11.01 5.92 -13.88
CA SER A 117 -11.06 7.34 -13.55
C SER A 117 -9.65 7.94 -13.42
N TYR A 118 -8.76 7.23 -12.73
CA TYR A 118 -7.38 7.65 -12.54
C TYR A 118 -6.61 7.72 -13.87
N THR A 119 -6.64 6.65 -14.67
CA THR A 119 -5.87 6.57 -15.93
C THR A 119 -6.34 7.60 -16.95
N THR A 120 -7.65 7.82 -17.08
CA THR A 120 -8.19 8.86 -17.97
C THR A 120 -7.71 10.26 -17.56
N ARG A 121 -7.72 10.57 -16.26
CA ARG A 121 -7.24 11.86 -15.76
C ARG A 121 -5.74 12.04 -15.92
N ALA A 122 -4.99 10.95 -15.80
CA ALA A 122 -3.53 10.96 -15.88
C ALA A 122 -2.98 10.77 -17.31
N GLY A 123 -3.83 10.54 -18.32
CA GLY A 123 -3.40 10.27 -19.69
C GLY A 123 -2.61 8.97 -19.84
N ILE A 124 -3.00 7.93 -19.09
CA ILE A 124 -2.28 6.65 -19.04
C ILE A 124 -3.03 5.60 -19.85
N GLU A 125 -2.31 4.98 -20.79
CA GLU A 125 -2.82 3.86 -21.59
C GLU A 125 -3.16 2.64 -20.72
N TRP A 126 -4.30 1.99 -21.02
CA TRP A 126 -4.81 0.88 -20.21
C TRP A 126 -3.88 -0.34 -20.21
N ASN A 127 -3.11 -0.55 -21.29
CA ASN A 127 -2.11 -1.63 -21.38
C ASN A 127 -0.91 -1.44 -20.42
N ARG A 128 -0.82 -0.29 -19.75
CA ARG A 128 0.17 -0.01 -18.68
C ARG A 128 -0.43 -0.14 -17.29
N VAL A 129 -1.57 -0.81 -17.14
CA VAL A 129 -2.25 -1.01 -15.86
C VAL A 129 -2.04 -2.44 -15.36
N ARG A 130 -1.75 -2.57 -14.07
CA ARG A 130 -1.72 -3.84 -13.35
C ARG A 130 -2.54 -3.77 -12.07
N PHE A 131 -3.18 -4.87 -11.70
CA PHE A 131 -3.90 -4.99 -10.45
C PHE A 131 -3.21 -6.01 -9.54
N ASP A 132 -2.77 -5.56 -8.38
CA ASP A 132 -2.05 -6.39 -7.41
C ASP A 132 -2.88 -6.54 -6.13
N THR A 133 -2.57 -7.57 -5.34
CA THR A 133 -3.02 -7.65 -3.95
C THR A 133 -1.83 -7.80 -3.02
N ILE A 134 -1.93 -7.21 -1.84
CA ILE A 134 -1.00 -7.43 -0.75
C ILE A 134 -1.77 -7.97 0.44
N SER A 135 -1.45 -9.19 0.85
CA SER A 135 -1.98 -9.79 2.07
C SER A 135 -0.97 -9.66 3.20
N ILE A 136 -1.40 -9.14 4.35
CA ILE A 136 -0.58 -8.92 5.53
C ILE A 136 -1.19 -9.68 6.70
N VAL A 137 -0.42 -10.59 7.27
CA VAL A 137 -0.74 -11.24 8.55
C VAL A 137 0.19 -10.65 9.60
N PHE A 138 -0.38 -10.06 10.66
CA PHE A 138 0.36 -9.39 11.73
C PHE A 138 0.95 -10.39 12.75
N THR A 139 1.78 -11.32 12.26
CA THR A 139 2.74 -12.10 13.04
C THR A 139 3.91 -11.22 13.52
N ASP A 140 4.84 -11.79 14.30
CA ASP A 140 6.09 -11.13 14.67
C ASP A 140 7.31 -11.89 14.09
N PRO A 141 7.95 -11.40 13.01
CA PRO A 141 7.60 -10.20 12.23
C PRO A 141 6.36 -10.42 11.34
N PRO A 142 5.71 -9.36 10.80
CA PRO A 142 4.56 -9.50 9.92
C PRO A 142 4.89 -10.28 8.64
N THR A 143 3.99 -11.18 8.25
CA THR A 143 4.10 -11.94 7.00
C THR A 143 3.40 -11.16 5.90
N ILE A 144 4.11 -10.88 4.80
CA ILE A 144 3.59 -10.12 3.66
C ILE A 144 3.65 -10.99 2.41
N VAL A 145 2.52 -11.13 1.73
CA VAL A 145 2.42 -11.82 0.43
C VAL A 145 1.93 -10.81 -0.60
N HIS A 146 2.76 -10.52 -1.59
CA HIS A 146 2.41 -9.66 -2.73
C HIS A 146 2.12 -10.53 -3.94
N GLN A 147 0.85 -10.58 -4.33
CA GLN A 147 0.43 -11.22 -5.56
C GLN A 147 0.29 -10.16 -6.64
N ARG A 148 1.20 -10.21 -7.61
CA ARG A 148 1.10 -9.42 -8.85
C ARG A 148 0.05 -10.03 -9.76
N ASP A 149 -0.57 -9.20 -10.59
CA ASP A 149 -1.55 -9.67 -11.59
C ASP A 149 -2.69 -10.46 -10.94
N ALA A 150 -3.17 -9.97 -9.79
CA ALA A 150 -4.14 -10.66 -8.96
C ALA A 150 -5.50 -10.84 -9.65
N PHE A 151 -5.84 -9.96 -10.58
CA PHE A 151 -6.96 -10.13 -11.50
C PHE A 151 -6.77 -9.27 -12.75
N PHE A 152 -7.51 -9.61 -13.80
CA PHE A 152 -7.54 -8.90 -15.08
C PHE A 152 -8.98 -8.50 -15.39
N ASP A 153 -9.17 -7.43 -16.17
CA ASP A 153 -10.50 -6.96 -16.57
C ASP A 153 -11.07 -7.68 -17.80
N GLY A 154 -10.45 -8.80 -18.21
CA GLY A 154 -10.87 -9.63 -19.32
C GLY A 154 -10.54 -9.08 -20.71
N ARG A 155 -9.90 -7.90 -20.81
CA ARG A 155 -9.37 -7.40 -22.08
C ARG A 155 -7.95 -7.96 -22.26
N ALA A 156 -7.81 -8.94 -23.15
CA ALA A 156 -6.51 -9.40 -23.60
C ALA A 156 -5.73 -8.21 -24.18
N ILE A 157 -4.44 -8.16 -23.85
CA ILE A 157 -3.44 -7.23 -24.36
C ILE A 157 -3.35 -7.33 -25.88
#